data_AF-A0A5P2DV82-F1
#
_entry.id   AF-A0A5P2DV82-F1
#
_cell.length_a   1.000
_cell.length_b   1.000
_cell.length_c   1.000
_cell.angle_alpha   90.00
_cell.angle_beta   90.00
_cell.angle_gamma   90.00
#
_symmetry.space_group_name_H-M   'P 1'
#
loop_
_entity.id
_entity.type
_entity.pdbx_description
1 polymer ?
#
loop_
_entity_poly.entity_id
_entity_poly.type
_entity_poly.pdbx_seq_one_letter_code
_entity_poly.pdbx_strand_id
1 'polypeptide(L)'
;MPSLSSPSRTTRPPDRAAVSARRLMAMLLTLAAALTALLTGPVPAAHAVDTGLLQRGLSGLSYLPRSGVDGAYGPQTQDSVRHFQRDNGLEADGDAGPKTMAALLAKVKLVQSAAGTPADGDYGTNTLGAVRTYQSRHGLEADGIAGPRTMGEMNIDRIVSSGQGGGTDSETKLLQRNLAGLGYLPLSGVDGAYGPRTKNAVLSFQSDNDLDVDGIAGPQTKGALSAKVQRVQSAAGTPADGDYGPNTLGAVRTYQSGHGLEVDGIAGPRTMAAMGIAREIGSTGPGGGPSGGSPTVPVPPLSGSVRDKIIQAARSQLGQEEWGNNCNPYGRCEAWCAHFASWAWQQAGINYHTAFSGDFYYYGRDHGTLRTDLRNAAPKPGDVILFGTGPSSTSTSVHVGVIERDNGDGTVTTIEGNHNDRVERVTRRLVGGWPAYAIVSPSGG
;
A
#
# COMPACT_ATOMS: atom_id res chain seq x y z
N MET A 1 41.22 46.93 -92.50
CA MET A 1 39.94 46.24 -92.85
C MET A 1 39.60 45.27 -91.73
N PRO A 2 38.33 45.13 -91.35
CA PRO A 2 37.73 45.84 -90.20
C PRO A 2 37.25 44.89 -89.08
N SER A 3 36.91 45.41 -87.89
CA SER A 3 35.53 45.50 -87.36
C SER A 3 35.54 44.82 -85.97
N LEU A 4 34.84 45.20 -84.90
CA LEU A 4 33.83 46.22 -84.58
C LEU A 4 33.82 46.38 -83.04
N SER A 5 33.41 47.55 -82.58
CA SER A 5 33.37 47.98 -81.18
C SER A 5 32.09 47.56 -80.43
N SER A 6 32.24 47.46 -79.10
CA SER A 6 31.27 47.80 -78.02
C SER A 6 30.12 46.80 -77.70
N PRO A 7 29.53 46.79 -76.48
CA PRO A 7 29.59 47.82 -75.42
C PRO A 7 29.84 47.34 -73.96
N SER A 8 30.14 48.33 -73.14
CA SER A 8 30.21 48.37 -71.68
C SER A 8 28.97 47.88 -70.93
N ARG A 9 29.16 47.15 -69.82
CA ARG A 9 28.17 47.04 -68.74
C ARG A 9 28.83 46.96 -67.36
N THR A 10 28.68 48.05 -66.60
CA THR A 10 28.86 48.13 -65.15
C THR A 10 27.79 47.27 -64.46
N THR A 11 28.18 46.31 -63.63
CA THR A 11 27.29 45.72 -62.62
C THR A 11 28.04 45.45 -61.31
N ARG A 12 27.80 46.35 -60.36
CA ARG A 12 27.63 46.21 -58.91
C ARG A 12 28.11 44.88 -58.25
N PRO A 13 28.86 44.93 -57.13
CA PRO A 13 29.17 43.73 -56.37
C PRO A 13 27.88 43.13 -55.76
N PRO A 14 27.66 41.81 -55.81
CA PRO A 14 26.60 41.19 -55.02
C PRO A 14 26.98 41.18 -53.54
N ASP A 15 25.96 41.48 -52.72
CA ASP A 15 26.00 41.78 -51.31
C ASP A 15 26.75 40.77 -50.42
N ARG A 16 27.62 41.31 -49.55
CA ARG A 16 28.16 40.60 -48.36
C ARG A 16 27.07 40.17 -47.36
N ALA A 17 25.80 40.55 -47.58
CA ALA A 17 24.67 40.11 -46.78
C ALA A 17 24.16 38.70 -47.15
N ALA A 18 24.40 38.21 -48.37
CA ALA A 18 23.87 36.90 -48.79
C ALA A 18 24.73 35.69 -48.37
N VAL A 19 26.01 35.90 -48.03
CA VAL A 19 26.92 34.82 -47.58
C VAL A 19 26.86 34.58 -46.06
N SER A 20 26.35 35.55 -45.29
CA SER A 20 26.21 35.42 -43.83
C SER A 20 24.96 34.62 -43.43
N ALA A 21 23.84 34.73 -44.16
CA ALA A 21 22.61 34.00 -43.85
C ALA A 21 22.71 32.48 -44.08
N ARG A 22 23.50 32.04 -45.08
CA ARG A 22 23.69 30.59 -45.36
C ARG A 22 24.65 29.89 -44.40
N ARG A 23 25.59 30.61 -43.77
CA ARG A 23 26.48 30.01 -42.74
C ARG A 23 25.82 29.97 -41.36
N LEU A 24 24.96 30.93 -41.02
CA LEU A 24 24.18 30.88 -39.78
C LEU A 24 23.08 29.80 -39.80
N MET A 25 22.41 29.55 -40.94
CA MET A 25 21.44 28.43 -41.03
C MET A 25 22.09 27.04 -41.03
N ALA A 26 23.32 26.89 -41.55
CA ALA A 26 24.03 25.60 -41.52
C ALA A 26 24.62 25.26 -40.13
N MET A 27 24.97 26.26 -39.32
CA MET A 27 25.39 26.07 -37.93
C MET A 27 24.21 25.85 -36.97
N LEU A 28 23.03 26.41 -37.26
CA LEU A 28 21.80 26.17 -36.49
C LEU A 28 21.21 24.77 -36.72
N LEU A 29 21.33 24.18 -37.91
CA LEU A 29 20.86 22.80 -38.17
C LEU A 29 21.81 21.72 -37.63
N THR A 30 23.12 21.98 -37.55
CA THR A 30 24.08 21.03 -36.96
C THR A 30 24.10 21.09 -35.44
N LEU A 31 23.84 22.26 -34.83
CA LEU A 31 23.64 22.36 -33.38
C LEU A 31 22.28 21.77 -32.95
N ALA A 32 21.23 21.87 -33.76
CA ALA A 32 19.95 21.22 -33.48
C ALA A 32 20.07 19.69 -33.49
N ALA A 33 20.79 19.10 -34.46
CA ALA A 33 20.99 17.64 -34.52
C ALA A 33 21.93 17.09 -33.43
N ALA A 34 22.94 17.87 -33.01
CA ALA A 34 23.81 17.50 -31.90
C ALA A 34 23.13 17.69 -30.53
N LEU A 35 22.17 18.60 -30.41
CA LEU A 35 21.41 18.80 -29.17
C LEU A 35 20.27 17.77 -29.02
N THR A 36 19.63 17.30 -30.10
CA THR A 36 18.71 16.15 -30.00
C THR A 36 19.43 14.84 -29.68
N ALA A 37 20.65 14.63 -30.21
CA ALA A 37 21.44 13.43 -29.90
C ALA A 37 22.11 13.45 -28.50
N LEU A 38 22.19 14.60 -27.83
CA LEU A 38 22.63 14.69 -26.42
C LEU A 38 21.48 14.56 -25.41
N LEU A 39 20.22 14.74 -25.86
CA LEU A 39 19.02 14.61 -25.03
C LEU A 39 18.37 13.22 -25.11
N THR A 40 18.70 12.45 -26.14
CA THR A 40 18.38 11.02 -26.23
C THR A 40 19.70 10.27 -26.30
N GLY A 41 20.18 9.72 -25.18
CA GLY A 41 21.34 8.82 -25.18
C GLY A 41 21.21 7.73 -26.26
N PRO A 42 22.30 7.03 -26.62
CA PRO A 42 22.26 6.03 -27.68
C PRO A 42 21.06 5.12 -27.46
N VAL A 43 20.07 5.19 -28.35
CA VAL A 43 18.92 4.27 -28.31
C VAL A 43 19.55 2.89 -28.47
N PRO A 44 19.50 2.03 -27.44
CA PRO A 44 20.01 0.68 -27.60
C PRO A 44 19.27 0.10 -28.80
N ALA A 45 20.02 -0.54 -29.72
CA ALA A 45 19.42 -1.17 -30.88
C ALA A 45 18.21 -1.99 -30.40
N ALA A 46 17.02 -1.61 -30.89
CA ALA A 46 15.79 -2.28 -30.52
C ALA A 46 15.92 -3.74 -30.92
N HIS A 47 16.35 -4.59 -29.99
CA HIS A 47 16.08 -6.01 -30.09
C HIS A 47 14.56 -6.08 -30.20
N ALA A 48 14.06 -6.64 -31.31
CA ALA A 48 12.64 -6.86 -31.48
C ALA A 48 12.20 -7.89 -30.43
N VAL A 49 11.93 -7.39 -29.22
CA VAL A 49 11.33 -8.17 -28.15
C VAL A 49 9.93 -8.51 -28.63
N ASP A 50 9.56 -9.79 -28.54
CA ASP A 50 8.15 -10.16 -28.68
C ASP A 50 7.38 -9.57 -27.48
N THR A 51 6.85 -8.36 -27.68
CA THR A 51 6.11 -7.61 -26.64
C THR A 51 4.92 -8.41 -26.14
N GLY A 52 4.27 -9.19 -27.01
CA GLY A 52 3.17 -10.06 -26.62
C GLY A 52 3.62 -11.16 -25.66
N LEU A 53 4.73 -11.83 -25.97
CA LEU A 53 5.33 -12.84 -25.09
C LEU A 53 5.77 -12.25 -23.74
N LEU A 54 6.43 -11.08 -23.78
CA LEU A 54 6.83 -10.34 -22.58
C LEU A 54 5.62 -10.00 -21.69
N GLN A 55 4.60 -9.36 -22.25
CA GLN A 55 3.43 -8.92 -21.50
C GLN A 55 2.63 -10.10 -20.94
N ARG A 56 2.48 -11.19 -21.70
CA ARG A 56 1.88 -12.43 -21.19
C ARG A 56 2.68 -12.99 -20.02
N GLY A 57 4.00 -13.08 -20.14
CA GLY A 57 4.88 -13.52 -19.05
C GLY A 57 4.76 -12.64 -17.81
N LEU A 58 4.87 -11.33 -17.96
CA LEU A 58 4.74 -10.37 -16.87
C LEU A 58 3.35 -10.44 -16.23
N SER A 59 2.29 -10.55 -17.03
CA SER A 59 0.93 -10.63 -16.51
C SER A 59 0.65 -11.96 -15.80
N GLY A 60 1.11 -13.07 -16.38
CA GLY A 60 1.06 -14.38 -15.76
C GLY A 60 1.81 -14.46 -14.43
N LEU A 61 2.90 -13.71 -14.28
CA LEU A 61 3.67 -13.59 -13.04
C LEU A 61 3.19 -12.43 -12.13
N SER A 62 2.07 -11.78 -12.46
CA SER A 62 1.46 -10.68 -11.69
C SER A 62 2.34 -9.42 -11.57
N TYR A 63 3.10 -9.08 -12.61
CA TYR A 63 3.80 -7.79 -12.76
C TYR A 63 3.05 -6.80 -13.65
N LEU A 64 2.16 -7.29 -14.51
CA LEU A 64 1.36 -6.49 -15.47
C LEU A 64 -0.12 -6.88 -15.36
N PRO A 65 -1.07 -5.92 -15.24
CA PRO A 65 -2.49 -6.27 -15.28
C PRO A 65 -2.86 -6.87 -16.65
N ARG A 66 -3.85 -7.76 -16.69
CA ARG A 66 -4.27 -8.42 -17.95
C ARG A 66 -4.69 -7.44 -19.04
N SER A 67 -5.28 -6.31 -18.65
CA SER A 67 -5.66 -5.23 -19.56
C SER A 67 -4.45 -4.58 -20.25
N GLY A 68 -3.25 -4.73 -19.70
CA GLY A 68 -2.00 -4.24 -20.28
C GLY A 68 -1.35 -5.19 -21.29
N VAL A 69 -1.97 -6.33 -21.63
CA VAL A 69 -1.50 -7.23 -22.70
C VAL A 69 -2.09 -6.77 -24.02
N ASP A 70 -1.55 -5.68 -24.56
CA ASP A 70 -2.05 -4.97 -25.74
C ASP A 70 -1.10 -5.03 -26.96
N GLY A 71 0.08 -5.65 -26.79
CA GLY A 71 1.13 -5.72 -27.79
C GLY A 71 1.97 -4.44 -27.92
N ALA A 72 1.70 -3.40 -27.12
CA ALA A 72 2.41 -2.13 -27.14
C ALA A 72 3.37 -2.00 -25.95
N TYR A 73 4.63 -1.65 -26.24
CA TYR A 73 5.61 -1.37 -25.19
C TYR A 73 5.43 0.06 -24.66
N GLY A 74 4.32 0.30 -23.97
CA GLY A 74 4.01 1.59 -23.34
C GLY A 74 4.61 1.75 -21.93
N PRO A 75 4.36 2.90 -21.28
CA PRO A 75 4.84 3.18 -19.92
C PRO A 75 4.49 2.10 -18.90
N GLN A 76 3.27 1.55 -18.98
CA GLN A 76 2.85 0.46 -18.08
C GLN A 76 3.71 -0.80 -18.26
N THR A 77 3.98 -1.22 -19.50
CA THR A 77 4.88 -2.34 -19.80
C THR A 77 6.29 -2.06 -19.29
N GLN A 78 6.79 -0.84 -19.51
CA GLN A 78 8.12 -0.42 -19.05
C GLN A 78 8.23 -0.49 -17.52
N ASP A 79 7.23 0.00 -16.78
CA ASP A 79 7.21 -0.02 -15.32
C ASP A 79 7.10 -1.45 -14.77
N SER A 80 6.29 -2.31 -15.41
CA SER A 80 6.24 -3.74 -15.10
C SER A 80 7.57 -4.44 -15.33
N VAL A 81 8.32 -4.05 -16.37
CA VAL A 81 9.67 -4.57 -16.63
C VAL A 81 10.65 -4.13 -15.57
N ARG A 82 10.67 -2.85 -15.19
CA ARG A 82 11.51 -2.38 -14.07
C ARG A 82 11.18 -3.13 -12.78
N HIS A 83 9.91 -3.41 -12.52
CA HIS A 83 9.50 -4.20 -11.36
C HIS A 83 10.06 -5.62 -11.43
N PHE A 84 9.86 -6.32 -12.55
CA PHE A 84 10.42 -7.65 -12.74
C PHE A 84 11.96 -7.67 -12.62
N GLN A 85 12.65 -6.69 -13.20
CA GLN A 85 14.10 -6.57 -13.12
C GLN A 85 14.59 -6.41 -11.69
N ARG A 86 13.99 -5.50 -10.91
CA ARG A 86 14.32 -5.31 -9.49
C ARG A 86 14.13 -6.61 -8.70
N ASP A 87 13.03 -7.30 -8.93
CA ASP A 87 12.74 -8.57 -8.24
C ASP A 87 13.74 -9.67 -8.63
N ASN A 88 14.33 -9.64 -9.83
CA ASN A 88 15.23 -10.69 -10.32
C ASN A 88 16.71 -10.29 -10.30
N GLY A 89 17.07 -9.23 -9.55
CA GLY A 89 18.46 -8.79 -9.40
C GLY A 89 19.09 -8.27 -10.70
N LEU A 90 18.27 -7.77 -11.62
CA LEU A 90 18.69 -7.18 -12.88
C LEU A 90 18.75 -5.66 -12.76
N GLU A 91 19.49 -5.02 -13.68
CA GLU A 91 19.44 -3.57 -13.85
C GLU A 91 18.01 -3.14 -14.20
N ALA A 92 17.46 -2.19 -13.43
CA ALA A 92 16.06 -1.77 -13.51
C ALA A 92 15.87 -0.60 -14.49
N ASP A 93 16.43 -0.73 -15.69
CA ASP A 93 16.38 0.27 -16.76
C ASP A 93 15.00 0.37 -17.42
N GLY A 94 14.18 -0.69 -17.31
CA GLY A 94 12.89 -0.80 -17.97
C GLY A 94 13.00 -1.31 -19.41
N ASP A 95 14.17 -1.80 -19.81
CA ASP A 95 14.41 -2.39 -21.11
C ASP A 95 14.33 -3.92 -21.01
N ALA A 96 13.42 -4.52 -21.78
CA ALA A 96 13.29 -5.97 -21.85
C ALA A 96 14.38 -6.62 -22.73
N GLY A 97 15.64 -6.29 -22.48
CA GLY A 97 16.79 -6.85 -23.21
C GLY A 97 16.98 -8.35 -22.98
N PRO A 98 18.00 -8.97 -23.62
CA PRO A 98 18.21 -10.42 -23.57
C PRO A 98 18.29 -11.02 -22.15
N LYS A 99 18.88 -10.30 -21.19
CA LYS A 99 18.96 -10.74 -19.78
C LYS A 99 17.59 -10.77 -19.12
N THR A 100 16.81 -9.70 -19.29
CA THR A 100 15.43 -9.59 -18.78
C THR A 100 14.54 -10.68 -19.36
N MET A 101 14.59 -10.88 -20.68
CA MET A 101 13.80 -11.93 -21.34
C MET A 101 14.23 -13.33 -20.91
N ALA A 102 15.53 -13.61 -20.81
CA ALA A 102 16.01 -14.90 -20.35
C ALA A 102 15.53 -15.22 -18.91
N ALA A 103 15.60 -14.24 -18.00
CA ALA A 103 15.09 -14.39 -16.64
C ALA A 103 13.57 -14.60 -16.61
N LEU A 104 12.82 -13.84 -17.40
CA LEU A 104 11.37 -13.96 -17.50
C LEU A 104 10.96 -15.36 -17.99
N LEU A 105 11.53 -15.79 -19.11
CA LEU A 105 11.25 -17.10 -19.70
C LEU A 105 11.65 -18.24 -18.76
N ALA A 106 12.80 -18.12 -18.07
CA ALA A 106 13.19 -19.09 -17.06
C ALA A 106 12.17 -19.20 -15.92
N LYS A 107 11.65 -18.06 -15.44
CA LYS A 107 10.61 -18.04 -14.39
C LYS A 107 9.30 -18.65 -14.87
N VAL A 108 8.86 -18.32 -16.09
CA VAL A 108 7.66 -18.93 -16.69
C VAL A 108 7.83 -20.45 -16.82
N LYS A 109 9.00 -20.94 -17.22
CA LYS A 109 9.29 -22.38 -17.31
C LYS A 109 9.25 -23.10 -15.96
N LEU A 110 9.68 -22.45 -14.87
CA LEU A 110 9.52 -23.00 -13.53
C LEU A 110 8.04 -23.17 -13.18
N VAL A 111 7.23 -22.13 -13.44
CA VAL A 111 5.77 -22.18 -13.21
C VAL A 111 5.13 -23.28 -14.05
N GLN A 112 5.48 -23.39 -15.33
CA GLN A 112 4.96 -24.41 -16.22
C GLN A 112 5.30 -25.82 -15.73
N SER A 113 6.54 -26.03 -15.27
CA SER A 113 6.99 -27.30 -14.71
C SER A 113 6.20 -27.66 -13.45
N ALA A 114 6.01 -26.71 -12.53
CA ALA A 114 5.23 -26.92 -11.31
C ALA A 114 3.73 -27.15 -11.58
N ALA A 115 3.17 -26.46 -12.57
CA ALA A 115 1.78 -26.61 -12.99
C ALA A 115 1.51 -27.87 -13.84
N GLY A 116 2.56 -28.62 -14.23
CA GLY A 116 2.43 -29.85 -15.01
C GLY A 116 2.08 -29.63 -16.49
N THR A 117 2.59 -28.56 -17.10
CA THR A 117 2.39 -28.22 -18.52
C THR A 117 3.74 -28.05 -19.24
N PRO A 118 3.83 -28.19 -20.58
CA PRO A 118 5.10 -28.02 -21.29
C PRO A 118 5.80 -26.69 -20.98
N ALA A 119 7.09 -26.77 -20.65
CA ALA A 119 7.92 -25.63 -20.26
C ALA A 119 8.50 -24.88 -21.49
N ASP A 120 7.63 -24.39 -22.36
CA ASP A 120 8.01 -23.65 -23.58
C ASP A 120 8.43 -22.20 -23.31
N GLY A 121 8.14 -21.66 -22.12
CA GLY A 121 8.42 -20.28 -21.72
C GLY A 121 7.35 -19.27 -22.12
N ASP A 122 6.27 -19.67 -22.79
CA ASP A 122 5.13 -18.80 -23.08
C ASP A 122 4.03 -18.94 -22.02
N TYR A 123 3.67 -17.83 -21.38
CA TYR A 123 2.51 -17.77 -20.50
C TYR A 123 1.21 -17.60 -21.31
N GLY A 124 1.01 -18.49 -22.30
CA GLY A 124 -0.17 -18.53 -23.16
C GLY A 124 -1.38 -19.20 -22.49
N THR A 125 -2.41 -19.48 -23.29
CA THR A 125 -3.67 -20.08 -22.83
C THR A 125 -3.48 -21.44 -22.15
N ASN A 126 -2.53 -22.26 -22.62
CA ASN A 126 -2.19 -23.55 -22.01
C ASN A 126 -1.61 -23.38 -20.61
N THR A 127 -0.63 -22.50 -20.44
CA THR A 127 -0.03 -22.17 -19.14
C THR A 127 -1.07 -21.58 -18.19
N LEU A 128 -1.90 -20.66 -18.68
CA LEU A 128 -3.01 -20.08 -17.92
C LEU A 128 -3.95 -21.17 -17.38
N GLY A 129 -4.39 -22.10 -18.24
CA GLY A 129 -5.28 -23.19 -17.88
C GLY A 129 -4.66 -24.20 -16.91
N ALA A 130 -3.37 -24.50 -17.09
CA ALA A 130 -2.62 -25.38 -16.18
C ALA A 130 -2.49 -24.75 -14.79
N VAL A 131 -2.17 -23.45 -14.71
CA VAL A 131 -2.07 -22.74 -13.43
C VAL A 131 -3.44 -22.65 -12.74
N ARG A 132 -4.54 -22.43 -13.47
CA ARG A 132 -5.91 -22.54 -12.90
C ARG A 132 -6.18 -23.91 -12.32
N THR A 133 -5.76 -24.97 -13.02
CA THR A 133 -5.94 -26.35 -12.57
C THR A 133 -5.13 -26.63 -11.31
N TYR A 134 -3.87 -26.18 -11.28
CA TYR A 134 -3.02 -26.24 -10.09
C TYR A 134 -3.69 -25.50 -8.92
N GLN A 135 -4.09 -24.25 -9.13
CA GLN A 135 -4.75 -23.43 -8.12
C GLN A 135 -5.99 -24.10 -7.54
N SER A 136 -6.90 -24.61 -8.37
CA SER A 136 -8.10 -25.33 -7.92
C SER A 136 -7.77 -26.56 -7.07
N ARG A 137 -6.72 -27.33 -7.43
CA ARG A 137 -6.29 -28.52 -6.68
C ARG A 137 -5.66 -28.17 -5.33
N HIS A 138 -5.03 -27.00 -5.23
CA HIS A 138 -4.31 -26.54 -4.04
C HIS A 138 -5.12 -25.52 -3.21
N GLY A 139 -6.43 -25.37 -3.46
CA GLY A 139 -7.29 -24.48 -2.68
C GLY A 139 -6.96 -22.99 -2.84
N LEU A 140 -6.40 -22.60 -3.99
CA LEU A 140 -6.11 -21.23 -4.37
C LEU A 140 -7.22 -20.66 -5.26
N GLU A 141 -7.28 -19.34 -5.37
CA GLU A 141 -8.12 -18.68 -6.37
C GLU A 141 -7.67 -19.10 -7.77
N ALA A 142 -8.58 -19.67 -8.57
CA ALA A 142 -8.29 -20.23 -9.89
C ALA A 142 -8.30 -19.16 -10.99
N ASP A 143 -7.53 -18.10 -10.82
CA ASP A 143 -7.45 -16.98 -11.77
C ASP A 143 -6.54 -17.32 -12.98
N GLY A 144 -5.57 -18.21 -12.83
CA GLY A 144 -4.56 -18.62 -13.81
C GLY A 144 -3.28 -17.78 -13.75
N ILE A 145 -3.18 -16.90 -12.76
CA ILE A 145 -2.03 -16.02 -12.54
C ILE A 145 -1.13 -16.68 -11.49
N ALA A 146 0.12 -16.92 -11.85
CA ALA A 146 1.17 -17.32 -10.95
C ALA A 146 1.67 -16.09 -10.17
N GLY A 147 0.78 -15.48 -9.39
CA GLY A 147 1.13 -14.42 -8.44
C GLY A 147 1.89 -14.97 -7.24
N PRO A 148 2.24 -14.11 -6.25
CA PRO A 148 3.03 -14.51 -5.10
C PRO A 148 2.48 -15.73 -4.33
N ARG A 149 1.15 -15.81 -4.15
CA ARG A 149 0.50 -16.95 -3.48
C ARG A 149 0.68 -18.25 -4.26
N THR A 150 0.44 -18.22 -5.57
CA THR A 150 0.59 -19.38 -6.45
C THR A 150 2.04 -19.83 -6.56
N MET A 151 2.98 -18.89 -6.75
CA MET A 151 4.41 -19.22 -6.84
C MET A 151 4.98 -19.72 -5.51
N GLY A 152 4.52 -19.17 -4.38
CA GLY A 152 4.89 -19.68 -3.06
C GLY A 152 4.48 -21.13 -2.86
N GLU A 153 3.24 -21.50 -3.23
CA GLU A 153 2.78 -22.89 -3.20
C GLU A 153 3.53 -23.80 -4.17
N MET A 154 4.02 -23.26 -5.30
CA MET A 154 4.86 -23.98 -6.26
C MET A 154 6.33 -24.11 -5.81
N ASN A 155 6.69 -23.54 -4.65
CA ASN A 155 8.07 -23.42 -4.19
C ASN A 155 8.98 -22.74 -5.23
N ILE A 156 8.47 -21.68 -5.87
CA ILE A 156 9.19 -20.86 -6.83
C ILE A 156 9.42 -19.50 -6.21
N ASP A 157 10.69 -19.18 -5.94
CA ASP A 157 11.04 -17.85 -5.46
C ASP A 157 10.78 -16.81 -6.56
N ARG A 158 9.98 -15.79 -6.22
CA ARG A 158 9.75 -14.64 -7.11
C ARG A 158 11.05 -13.84 -7.32
N ILE A 159 11.93 -13.85 -6.32
CA ILE A 159 13.23 -13.16 -6.31
C ILE A 159 14.33 -14.16 -6.64
N VAL A 160 15.14 -13.88 -7.67
CA VAL A 160 16.39 -14.64 -7.87
C VAL A 160 17.37 -14.12 -6.85
N SER A 161 17.59 -14.90 -5.78
CA SER A 161 18.69 -14.67 -4.85
C SER A 161 19.98 -14.60 -5.67
N SER A 162 20.59 -13.43 -5.73
CA SER A 162 22.01 -13.31 -6.06
C SER A 162 22.75 -14.05 -4.96
N GLY A 163 23.15 -15.29 -5.24
CA GLY A 163 23.85 -16.12 -4.28
C GLY A 163 25.13 -15.44 -3.80
N GLN A 164 25.16 -14.99 -2.55
CA GLN A 164 26.24 -15.20 -1.58
C GLN A 164 25.91 -14.52 -0.24
N GLY A 165 25.95 -15.32 0.83
CA GLY A 165 25.77 -14.92 2.23
C GLY A 165 24.48 -15.53 2.79
N GLY A 166 24.47 -16.59 3.59
CA GLY A 166 25.42 -16.92 4.65
C GLY A 166 24.88 -16.42 6.00
N GLY A 167 23.78 -17.03 6.47
CA GLY A 167 23.25 -16.89 7.84
C GLY A 167 21.96 -16.09 7.98
N THR A 168 20.95 -16.70 8.65
CA THR A 168 19.76 -16.12 9.31
C THR A 168 18.63 -15.53 8.44
N ASP A 169 17.42 -16.09 8.63
CA ASP A 169 16.07 -15.70 8.17
C ASP A 169 15.84 -15.28 6.70
N SER A 170 14.91 -15.96 6.02
CA SER A 170 14.50 -15.60 4.66
C SER A 170 13.99 -14.15 4.59
N GLU A 171 14.18 -13.46 3.45
CA GLU A 171 13.70 -12.08 3.26
C GLU A 171 12.23 -11.89 3.65
N THR A 172 11.39 -12.92 3.43
CA THR A 172 9.99 -12.93 3.84
C THR A 172 9.82 -12.89 5.36
N LYS A 173 10.65 -13.62 6.12
CA LYS A 173 10.62 -13.56 7.59
C LYS A 173 11.09 -12.20 8.11
N LEU A 174 12.10 -11.60 7.48
CA LEU A 174 12.53 -10.24 7.82
C LEU A 174 11.41 -9.23 7.56
N LEU A 175 10.75 -9.30 6.39
CA LEU A 175 9.58 -8.49 6.06
C LEU A 175 8.47 -8.65 7.11
N GLN A 176 8.07 -9.89 7.38
CA GLN A 176 7.00 -10.20 8.32
C GLN A 176 7.35 -9.73 9.74
N ARG A 177 8.59 -9.91 10.18
CA ARG A 177 9.07 -9.45 11.48
C ARG A 177 9.06 -7.94 11.58
N ASN A 178 9.51 -7.22 10.55
CA ASN A 178 9.44 -5.76 10.51
C ASN A 178 7.99 -5.26 10.52
N LEU A 179 7.10 -5.87 9.72
CA LEU A 179 5.67 -5.58 9.75
C LEU A 179 5.06 -5.85 11.13
N ALA A 180 5.46 -6.95 11.78
CA ALA A 180 4.95 -7.32 13.09
C ALA A 180 5.44 -6.40 14.20
N GLY A 181 6.72 -6.03 14.16
CA GLY A 181 7.32 -5.08 15.08
C GLY A 181 6.73 -3.67 14.96
N LEU A 182 6.30 -3.27 13.77
CA LEU A 182 5.56 -2.02 13.54
C LEU A 182 4.04 -2.18 13.75
N GLY A 183 3.56 -3.38 14.09
CA GLY A 183 2.18 -3.63 14.48
C GLY A 183 1.19 -4.00 13.36
N TYR A 184 1.65 -4.10 12.11
CA TYR A 184 0.82 -4.44 10.94
C TYR A 184 0.50 -5.93 10.81
N LEU A 185 1.32 -6.78 11.42
CA LEU A 185 1.16 -8.23 11.39
C LEU A 185 1.22 -8.76 12.83
N PRO A 186 0.38 -9.74 13.24
CA PRO A 186 0.58 -10.35 14.53
C PRO A 186 1.92 -11.12 14.55
N LEU A 187 2.61 -11.18 15.69
CA LEU A 187 3.87 -11.92 15.82
C LEU A 187 3.74 -13.40 15.42
N SER A 188 2.56 -14.01 15.63
CA SER A 188 2.25 -15.37 15.18
C SER A 188 2.11 -15.52 13.66
N GLY A 189 2.08 -14.42 12.92
CA GLY A 189 2.07 -14.39 11.45
C GLY A 189 3.46 -14.39 10.82
N VAL A 190 4.54 -14.44 11.60
CA VAL A 190 5.92 -14.57 11.11
C VAL A 190 6.23 -16.05 10.83
N ASP A 191 5.68 -16.57 9.75
CA ASP A 191 5.76 -17.98 9.35
C ASP A 191 6.74 -18.23 8.19
N GLY A 192 7.23 -17.16 7.54
CA GLY A 192 8.08 -17.21 6.35
C GLY A 192 7.33 -17.38 5.03
N ALA A 193 5.99 -17.43 5.04
CA ALA A 193 5.15 -17.56 3.87
C ALA A 193 4.40 -16.26 3.55
N TYR A 194 4.46 -15.80 2.29
CA TYR A 194 3.71 -14.61 1.87
C TYR A 194 2.22 -14.95 1.62
N GLY A 195 1.48 -15.17 2.71
CA GLY A 195 0.05 -15.49 2.68
C GLY A 195 -0.86 -14.25 2.74
N PRO A 196 -2.19 -14.43 2.76
CA PRO A 196 -3.16 -13.34 2.84
C PRO A 196 -2.94 -12.38 4.01
N ARG A 197 -2.48 -12.90 5.16
CA ARG A 197 -2.16 -12.08 6.34
C ARG A 197 -1.01 -11.12 6.07
N THR A 198 0.07 -11.61 5.46
CA THR A 198 1.23 -10.78 5.08
C THR A 198 0.85 -9.78 4.00
N LYS A 199 0.06 -10.18 2.99
CA LYS A 199 -0.45 -9.26 1.96
C LYS A 199 -1.26 -8.11 2.58
N ASN A 200 -2.19 -8.42 3.49
CA ASN A 200 -2.99 -7.40 4.16
C ASN A 200 -2.12 -6.47 5.02
N ALA A 201 -1.14 -7.01 5.75
CA ALA A 201 -0.18 -6.21 6.50
C ALA A 201 0.63 -5.26 5.60
N VAL A 202 1.02 -5.72 4.41
CA VAL A 202 1.71 -4.90 3.41
C VAL A 202 0.80 -3.82 2.83
N LEU A 203 -0.45 -4.15 2.47
CA LEU A 203 -1.44 -3.16 2.03
C LEU A 203 -1.65 -2.06 3.07
N SER A 204 -1.82 -2.44 4.34
CA SER A 204 -1.95 -1.49 5.45
C SER A 204 -0.70 -0.64 5.63
N PHE A 205 0.49 -1.26 5.59
CA PHE A 205 1.75 -0.51 5.67
C PHE A 205 1.90 0.48 4.51
N GLN A 206 1.60 0.06 3.27
CA GLN A 206 1.68 0.93 2.10
C GLN A 206 0.74 2.13 2.22
N SER A 207 -0.52 1.87 2.58
CA SER A 207 -1.53 2.91 2.78
C SER A 207 -1.10 3.91 3.87
N ASP A 208 -0.59 3.42 5.00
CA ASP A 208 -0.15 4.26 6.13
C ASP A 208 1.10 5.10 5.84
N ASN A 209 1.87 4.75 4.82
CA ASN A 209 3.14 5.38 4.47
C ASN A 209 3.09 6.09 3.10
N ASP A 210 1.88 6.35 2.58
CA ASP A 210 1.65 7.04 1.32
C ASP A 210 2.40 6.39 0.13
N LEU A 211 2.42 5.06 0.09
CA LEU A 211 2.99 4.25 -0.99
C LEU A 211 1.90 3.72 -1.93
N ASP A 212 2.30 3.21 -3.09
CA ASP A 212 1.40 2.46 -3.97
C ASP A 212 0.82 1.24 -3.24
N VAL A 213 -0.51 1.20 -3.09
CA VAL A 213 -1.24 0.20 -2.31
C VAL A 213 -1.58 -1.01 -3.19
N ASP A 214 -0.56 -1.79 -3.56
CA ASP A 214 -0.68 -2.98 -4.42
C ASP A 214 -0.58 -4.31 -3.65
N GLY A 215 -0.22 -4.25 -2.36
CA GLY A 215 -0.02 -5.41 -1.51
C GLY A 215 1.24 -6.20 -1.84
N ILE A 216 2.20 -5.58 -2.52
CA ILE A 216 3.47 -6.15 -2.93
C ILE A 216 4.61 -5.51 -2.12
N ALA A 217 5.40 -6.33 -1.44
CA ALA A 217 6.60 -5.88 -0.73
C ALA A 217 7.78 -5.67 -1.69
N GLY A 218 7.63 -4.78 -2.67
CA GLY A 218 8.70 -4.37 -3.60
C GLY A 218 9.74 -3.45 -2.95
N PRO A 219 10.73 -2.95 -3.70
CA PRO A 219 11.83 -2.14 -3.16
C PRO A 219 11.39 -0.85 -2.45
N GLN A 220 10.34 -0.17 -2.93
CA GLN A 220 9.78 1.00 -2.25
C GLN A 220 9.21 0.61 -0.87
N THR A 221 8.37 -0.42 -0.82
CA THR A 221 7.80 -0.96 0.42
C THR A 221 8.89 -1.41 1.39
N LYS A 222 9.85 -2.23 0.93
CA LYS A 222 10.96 -2.73 1.75
C LYS A 222 11.85 -1.59 2.27
N GLY A 223 12.17 -0.61 1.42
CA GLY A 223 12.98 0.56 1.77
C GLY A 223 12.29 1.44 2.82
N ALA A 224 11.01 1.76 2.61
CA ALA A 224 10.20 2.51 3.58
C ALA A 224 10.07 1.77 4.91
N LEU A 225 9.86 0.44 4.84
CA LEU A 225 9.74 -0.41 6.03
C LEU A 225 11.03 -0.41 6.84
N SER A 226 12.17 -0.67 6.19
CA SER A 226 13.49 -0.65 6.82
C SER A 226 13.80 0.71 7.43
N ALA A 227 13.59 1.81 6.69
CA ALA A 227 13.80 3.17 7.19
C ALA A 227 12.93 3.48 8.42
N LYS A 228 11.68 3.00 8.44
CA LYS A 228 10.80 3.19 9.60
C LYS A 228 11.25 2.35 10.80
N VAL A 229 11.74 1.13 10.59
CA VAL A 229 12.37 0.32 11.66
C VAL A 229 13.63 1.01 12.19
N GLN A 230 14.50 1.55 11.33
CA GLN A 230 15.70 2.28 11.75
C GLN A 230 15.39 3.50 12.60
N ARG A 231 14.30 4.23 12.29
CA ARG A 231 13.81 5.33 13.13
C ARG A 231 13.40 4.82 14.52
N VAL A 232 12.66 3.70 14.58
CA VAL A 232 12.26 3.08 15.86
C VAL A 232 13.48 2.67 16.67
N GLN A 233 14.46 2.02 16.02
CA GLN A 233 15.71 1.61 16.65
C GLN A 233 16.49 2.79 17.22
N SER A 234 16.59 3.88 16.45
CA SER A 234 17.24 5.12 16.88
C SER A 234 16.56 5.73 18.10
N ALA A 235 15.22 5.79 18.11
CA ALA A 235 14.45 6.33 19.25
C ALA A 235 14.50 5.41 20.49
N ALA A 236 14.55 4.09 20.28
CA ALA A 236 14.66 3.11 21.35
C ALA A 236 16.10 2.92 21.88
N GLY A 237 17.10 3.56 21.26
CA GLY A 237 18.49 3.49 21.70
C GLY A 237 19.21 2.17 21.37
N THR A 238 18.87 1.53 20.25
CA THR A 238 19.49 0.29 19.75
C THR A 238 20.08 0.50 18.33
N PRO A 239 21.06 -0.30 17.88
CA PRO A 239 21.61 -0.17 16.53
C PRO A 239 20.52 -0.17 15.44
N ALA A 240 20.62 0.78 14.50
CA ALA A 240 19.67 0.99 13.42
C ALA A 240 19.97 0.12 12.19
N ASP A 241 19.94 -1.20 12.36
CA ASP A 241 20.24 -2.18 11.31
C ASP A 241 19.06 -2.46 10.36
N GLY A 242 17.86 -1.92 10.65
CA GLY A 242 16.66 -2.13 9.83
C GLY A 242 15.98 -3.49 10.04
N ASP A 243 16.43 -4.27 11.03
CA ASP A 243 15.82 -5.53 11.45
C ASP A 243 15.11 -5.39 12.81
N TYR A 244 13.80 -5.66 12.82
CA TYR A 244 13.01 -5.73 14.04
C TYR A 244 13.21 -7.06 14.79
N GLY A 245 14.48 -7.45 14.98
CA GLY A 245 14.89 -8.66 15.70
C GLY A 245 14.66 -8.61 17.22
N PRO A 246 15.10 -9.66 17.95
CA PRO A 246 14.96 -9.72 19.41
C PRO A 246 15.58 -8.54 20.16
N ASN A 247 16.68 -7.97 19.66
CA ASN A 247 17.31 -6.79 20.24
C ASN A 247 16.40 -5.56 20.14
N THR A 248 15.85 -5.30 18.95
CA THR A 248 14.89 -4.22 18.71
C THR A 248 13.63 -4.40 19.56
N LEU A 249 13.08 -5.62 19.62
CA LEU A 249 11.93 -5.95 20.49
C LEU A 249 12.22 -5.61 21.98
N GLY A 250 13.39 -6.00 22.48
CA GLY A 250 13.81 -5.72 23.86
C GLY A 250 14.02 -4.23 24.14
N ALA A 251 14.62 -3.50 23.19
CA ALA A 251 14.81 -2.06 23.29
C ALA A 251 13.47 -1.32 23.31
N VAL A 252 12.51 -1.71 22.47
CA VAL A 252 11.18 -1.11 22.44
C VAL A 252 10.40 -1.41 23.72
N ARG A 253 10.49 -2.62 24.30
CA ARG A 253 9.92 -2.88 25.64
C ARG A 253 10.50 -1.98 26.72
N THR A 254 11.82 -1.77 26.68
CA THR A 254 12.51 -0.88 27.62
C THR A 254 12.00 0.55 27.45
N TYR A 255 11.92 1.04 26.21
CA TYR A 255 11.34 2.35 25.89
C TYR A 255 9.91 2.48 26.42
N GLN A 256 9.05 1.51 26.12
CA GLN A 256 7.64 1.49 26.53
C GLN A 256 7.51 1.56 28.05
N SER A 257 8.30 0.78 28.79
CA SER A 257 8.29 0.77 30.26
C SER A 257 8.68 2.13 30.86
N GLY A 258 9.63 2.84 30.24
CA GLY A 258 10.07 4.17 30.68
C GLY A 258 9.08 5.30 30.36
N HIS A 259 8.14 5.06 29.44
CA HIS A 259 7.19 6.07 28.94
C HIS A 259 5.72 5.77 29.30
N GLY A 260 5.47 4.80 30.20
CA GLY A 260 4.12 4.45 30.64
C GLY A 260 3.23 3.88 29.53
N LEU A 261 3.84 3.23 28.53
CA LEU A 261 3.15 2.57 27.44
C LEU A 261 2.91 1.09 27.75
N GLU A 262 2.02 0.45 27.00
CA GLU A 262 1.88 -1.01 27.03
C GLU A 262 3.21 -1.66 26.62
N VAL A 263 3.71 -2.60 27.43
CA VAL A 263 5.05 -3.20 27.26
C VAL A 263 4.95 -4.50 26.48
N ASP A 264 4.58 -4.40 25.20
CA ASP A 264 4.45 -5.56 24.30
C ASP A 264 5.68 -5.76 23.39
N GLY A 265 6.49 -4.71 23.21
CA GLY A 265 7.63 -4.67 22.30
C GLY A 265 7.26 -4.30 20.87
N ILE A 266 6.00 -3.92 20.63
CA ILE A 266 5.50 -3.52 19.31
C ILE A 266 5.52 -2.00 19.24
N ALA A 267 6.19 -1.47 18.22
CA ALA A 267 6.14 -0.07 17.87
C ALA A 267 4.85 0.24 17.09
N GLY A 268 3.69 0.05 17.73
CA GLY A 268 2.39 0.44 17.19
C GLY A 268 2.17 1.96 17.21
N PRO A 269 0.99 2.46 16.78
CA PRO A 269 0.73 3.90 16.62
C PRO A 269 1.06 4.74 17.85
N ARG A 270 0.69 4.31 19.06
CA ARG A 270 1.01 5.03 20.30
C ARG A 270 2.50 5.03 20.64
N THR A 271 3.16 3.88 20.48
CA THR A 271 4.60 3.78 20.69
C THR A 271 5.36 4.67 19.71
N MET A 272 4.99 4.64 18.42
CA MET A 272 5.57 5.52 17.40
C MET A 272 5.29 7.00 17.68
N ALA A 273 4.09 7.35 18.17
CA ALA A 273 3.78 8.73 18.58
C ALA A 273 4.65 9.20 19.73
N ALA A 274 4.81 8.37 20.78
CA ALA A 274 5.71 8.67 21.88
C ALA A 274 7.18 8.80 21.44
N MET A 275 7.59 8.09 20.40
CA MET A 275 8.94 8.17 19.80
C MET A 275 9.12 9.34 18.82
N GLY A 276 8.07 10.13 18.53
CA GLY A 276 8.12 11.17 17.49
C GLY A 276 8.25 10.61 16.06
N ILE A 277 7.86 9.34 15.87
CA ILE A 277 7.88 8.62 14.58
C ILE A 277 6.47 8.55 13.96
N ALA A 278 5.45 8.97 14.70
CA ALA A 278 4.08 8.98 14.23
C ALA A 278 3.94 9.69 12.87
N ARG A 279 2.93 9.24 12.12
CA ARG A 279 2.29 10.05 11.07
C ARG A 279 1.99 11.43 11.67
N GLU A 280 2.14 12.49 10.88
CA GLU A 280 1.47 13.76 11.18
C GLU A 280 -0.05 13.55 11.07
N ILE A 281 -0.64 12.88 12.07
CA ILE A 281 -2.06 13.02 12.35
C ILE A 281 -2.15 14.30 13.15
N GLY A 282 -2.29 15.43 12.47
CA GLY A 282 -2.70 16.68 13.11
C GLY A 282 -4.01 16.41 13.85
N SER A 283 -4.01 16.11 15.14
CA SER A 283 -3.56 16.88 16.31
C SER A 283 -4.73 17.72 16.79
N THR A 284 -5.36 17.21 17.84
CA THR A 284 -6.02 18.02 18.86
C THR A 284 -4.98 18.97 19.48
N GLY A 285 -4.86 20.16 18.89
CA GLY A 285 -4.19 21.34 19.46
C GLY A 285 -4.96 22.60 19.03
N PRO A 286 -5.16 23.61 19.90
CA PRO A 286 -6.11 24.68 19.66
C PRO A 286 -5.57 25.67 18.62
N GLY A 287 -6.12 25.63 17.41
CA GLY A 287 -5.86 26.61 16.35
C GLY A 287 -5.15 26.03 15.13
N GLY A 288 -5.95 25.52 14.18
CA GLY A 288 -5.47 25.13 12.85
C GLY A 288 -6.64 25.16 11.87
N GLY A 289 -6.71 26.20 11.05
CA GLY A 289 -7.70 26.38 9.98
C GLY A 289 -7.52 25.39 8.82
N PRO A 290 -8.42 25.45 7.82
CA PRO A 290 -8.82 24.30 7.02
C PRO A 290 -7.84 24.00 5.88
N SER A 291 -7.42 22.74 5.76
CA SER A 291 -6.65 22.25 4.60
C SER A 291 -7.39 21.10 3.93
N GLY A 292 -7.78 21.33 2.67
CA GLY A 292 -8.20 20.31 1.70
C GLY A 292 -9.61 19.78 1.91
N GLY A 293 -10.58 20.27 1.13
CA GLY A 293 -11.99 19.89 1.24
C GLY A 293 -12.23 18.39 1.00
N SER A 294 -12.32 17.61 2.08
CA SER A 294 -13.13 16.40 2.10
C SER A 294 -14.58 16.78 1.76
N PRO A 295 -15.31 15.97 0.99
CA PRO A 295 -16.74 16.15 0.81
C PRO A 295 -17.39 16.28 2.19
N THR A 296 -18.07 17.40 2.47
CA THR A 296 -18.82 17.51 3.73
C THR A 296 -19.95 16.50 3.67
N VAL A 297 -19.81 15.42 4.44
CA VAL A 297 -20.80 14.36 4.53
C VAL A 297 -22.13 14.97 4.98
N PRO A 298 -23.21 14.90 4.18
CA PRO A 298 -24.49 15.46 4.57
C PRO A 298 -25.02 14.74 5.81
N VAL A 299 -25.29 15.51 6.87
CA VAL A 299 -25.91 15.00 8.10
C VAL A 299 -27.22 15.76 8.33
N PRO A 300 -28.35 15.07 8.58
CA PRO A 300 -29.59 15.74 8.94
C PRO A 300 -29.42 16.49 10.28
N PRO A 301 -30.28 17.50 10.58
CA PRO A 301 -30.26 18.16 11.88
C PRO A 301 -30.35 17.14 13.03
N LEU A 302 -29.35 17.13 13.92
CA LEU A 302 -29.25 16.19 15.02
C LEU A 302 -29.82 16.79 16.31
N SER A 303 -30.60 16.02 17.05
CA SER A 303 -31.25 16.47 18.29
C SER A 303 -31.13 15.44 19.42
N GLY A 304 -31.45 15.85 20.65
CA GLY A 304 -31.42 14.96 21.82
C GLY A 304 -30.07 14.91 22.54
N SER A 305 -29.85 13.83 23.31
CA SER A 305 -28.62 13.58 24.06
C SER A 305 -27.42 13.37 23.14
N VAL A 306 -26.20 13.37 23.71
CA VAL A 306 -24.98 13.01 22.96
C VAL A 306 -25.15 11.66 22.26
N ARG A 307 -25.70 10.66 22.95
CA ARG A 307 -25.94 9.32 22.39
C ARG A 307 -26.94 9.34 21.24
N ASP A 308 -28.03 10.09 21.39
CA ASP A 308 -29.03 10.22 20.32
C ASP A 308 -28.43 10.80 19.05
N LYS A 309 -27.57 11.81 19.18
CA LYS A 309 -26.88 12.45 18.05
C LYS A 309 -25.90 11.49 17.37
N ILE A 310 -25.12 10.71 18.14
CA ILE A 310 -24.21 9.69 17.60
C ILE A 310 -24.99 8.69 16.74
N ILE A 311 -26.11 8.17 17.26
CA ILE A 311 -26.93 7.19 16.54
C ILE A 311 -27.58 7.79 15.30
N GLN A 312 -28.10 9.02 15.39
CA GLN A 312 -28.68 9.71 14.24
C GLN A 312 -27.63 9.95 13.13
N ALA A 313 -26.41 10.37 13.50
CA ALA A 313 -25.31 10.54 12.57
C ALA A 313 -24.89 9.21 11.91
N ALA A 314 -24.67 8.16 12.72
CA ALA A 314 -24.31 6.85 12.19
C ALA A 314 -25.38 6.27 11.24
N ARG A 315 -26.67 6.42 11.61
CA ARG A 315 -27.80 5.97 10.77
C ARG A 315 -27.90 6.72 9.44
N SER A 316 -27.56 8.01 9.41
CA SER A 316 -27.67 8.79 8.18
C SER A 316 -26.70 8.33 7.09
N GLN A 317 -25.71 7.51 7.46
CA GLN A 317 -24.68 7.00 6.57
C GLN A 317 -24.90 5.57 6.09
N LEU A 318 -25.97 4.89 6.51
CA LEU A 318 -26.20 3.51 6.11
C LEU A 318 -26.26 3.36 4.59
N GLY A 319 -25.47 2.43 4.06
CA GLY A 319 -25.31 2.20 2.63
C GLY A 319 -24.24 3.06 1.96
N GLN A 320 -23.56 3.96 2.68
CA GLN A 320 -22.40 4.68 2.15
C GLN A 320 -21.29 3.68 1.81
N GLU A 321 -20.90 3.62 0.54
CA GLU A 321 -19.82 2.77 0.02
C GLU A 321 -18.51 3.57 -0.04
N GLU A 322 -17.39 2.86 0.07
CA GLU A 322 -16.08 3.40 -0.29
C GLU A 322 -15.92 3.48 -1.82
N TRP A 323 -14.89 4.19 -2.28
CA TRP A 323 -14.48 4.20 -3.67
C TRP A 323 -12.99 3.88 -3.80
N GLY A 324 -12.61 3.19 -4.87
CA GLY A 324 -11.21 2.80 -5.08
C GLY A 324 -10.66 1.94 -3.94
N ASN A 325 -9.43 2.22 -3.49
CA ASN A 325 -8.75 1.47 -2.44
C ASN A 325 -9.04 2.11 -1.06
N ASN A 326 -10.17 1.77 -0.42
CA ASN A 326 -10.57 2.31 0.89
C ASN A 326 -10.76 3.85 0.95
N CYS A 327 -10.94 4.55 -0.18
CA CYS A 327 -11.29 5.97 -0.11
C CYS A 327 -12.71 6.14 0.40
N ASN A 328 -12.87 7.03 1.36
CA ASN A 328 -14.10 7.20 2.12
C ASN A 328 -14.25 8.67 2.49
N PRO A 329 -15.45 9.12 2.89
CA PRO A 329 -15.69 10.53 3.12
C PRO A 329 -15.36 10.96 4.57
N TYR A 330 -14.93 10.04 5.43
CA TYR A 330 -14.69 10.27 6.86
C TYR A 330 -13.21 10.54 7.18
N GLY A 331 -12.30 10.21 6.27
CA GLY A 331 -10.86 10.32 6.47
C GLY A 331 -10.07 10.10 5.18
N ARG A 332 -8.80 9.72 5.33
CA ARG A 332 -7.90 9.39 4.20
C ARG A 332 -8.28 8.04 3.57
N CYS A 333 -7.73 7.74 2.38
CA CYS A 333 -7.92 6.47 1.68
C CYS A 333 -7.17 5.31 2.36
N GLU A 334 -7.74 4.81 3.44
CA GLU A 334 -7.22 3.72 4.26
C GLU A 334 -8.37 3.04 5.00
N ALA A 335 -8.09 1.95 5.72
CA ALA A 335 -9.12 1.26 6.50
C ALA A 335 -9.88 2.24 7.42
N TRP A 336 -11.18 2.42 7.19
CA TRP A 336 -11.90 3.60 7.69
C TRP A 336 -12.98 3.35 8.74
N CYS A 337 -13.01 2.18 9.37
CA CYS A 337 -13.95 1.88 10.46
C CYS A 337 -13.82 2.87 11.63
N ALA A 338 -12.58 3.24 12.01
CA ALA A 338 -12.30 4.19 13.08
C ALA A 338 -12.55 5.65 12.67
N HIS A 339 -12.27 6.00 11.41
CA HIS A 339 -12.64 7.29 10.82
C HIS A 339 -14.14 7.51 10.93
N PHE A 340 -14.94 6.53 10.49
CA PHE A 340 -16.40 6.57 10.60
C PHE A 340 -16.90 6.66 12.05
N ALA A 341 -16.41 5.78 12.94
CA ALA A 341 -16.86 5.76 14.33
C ALA A 341 -16.54 7.08 15.06
N SER A 342 -15.35 7.64 14.82
CA SER A 342 -14.93 8.90 15.45
C SER A 342 -15.63 10.10 14.82
N TRP A 343 -15.88 10.09 13.51
CA TRP A 343 -16.75 11.05 12.84
C TRP A 343 -18.16 11.08 13.44
N ALA A 344 -18.77 9.91 13.72
CA ALA A 344 -20.09 9.84 14.34
C ALA A 344 -20.11 10.48 15.75
N TRP A 345 -19.02 10.31 16.52
CA TRP A 345 -18.83 10.99 17.79
C TRP A 345 -18.65 12.51 17.65
N GLN A 346 -17.91 12.96 16.63
CA GLN A 346 -17.75 14.39 16.35
C GLN A 346 -19.07 15.08 16.02
N GLN A 347 -19.98 14.41 15.30
CA GLN A 347 -21.31 14.96 15.02
C GLN A 347 -22.13 15.21 16.30
N ALA A 348 -21.82 14.53 17.40
CA ALA A 348 -22.43 14.74 18.70
C ALA A 348 -21.71 15.78 19.58
N GLY A 349 -20.67 16.43 19.07
CA GLY A 349 -19.88 17.45 19.78
C GLY A 349 -18.70 16.91 20.58
N ILE A 350 -18.32 15.63 20.41
CA ILE A 350 -17.16 15.04 21.06
C ILE A 350 -15.93 15.36 20.21
N ASN A 351 -14.99 16.16 20.74
CA ASN A 351 -13.75 16.50 20.05
C ASN A 351 -12.76 15.33 20.06
N TYR A 352 -13.03 14.32 19.24
CA TYR A 352 -12.20 13.12 19.13
C TYR A 352 -12.20 12.60 17.69
N HIS A 353 -11.02 12.39 17.13
CA HIS A 353 -10.83 11.81 15.80
C HIS A 353 -9.66 10.84 15.83
N THR A 354 -9.81 9.69 15.18
CA THR A 354 -8.73 8.73 15.04
C THR A 354 -8.91 7.85 13.81
N ALA A 355 -7.78 7.52 13.19
CA ALA A 355 -7.66 6.50 12.15
C ALA A 355 -7.51 5.08 12.72
N PHE A 356 -7.18 4.95 14.00
CA PHE A 356 -6.83 3.67 14.63
C PHE A 356 -7.88 3.25 15.65
N SER A 357 -8.51 2.09 15.43
CA SER A 357 -9.56 1.56 16.30
C SER A 357 -9.12 1.40 17.76
N GLY A 358 -7.85 1.07 18.00
CA GLY A 358 -7.30 0.89 19.35
C GLY A 358 -7.27 2.18 20.16
N ASP A 359 -7.25 3.37 19.52
CA ASP A 359 -7.25 4.64 20.25
C ASP A 359 -8.52 4.82 21.09
N PHE A 360 -9.66 4.28 20.65
CA PHE A 360 -10.89 4.32 21.45
C PHE A 360 -10.72 3.62 22.81
N TYR A 361 -9.97 2.52 22.88
CA TYR A 361 -9.68 1.84 24.14
C TYR A 361 -8.98 2.79 25.10
N TYR A 362 -7.96 3.49 24.61
CA TYR A 362 -7.18 4.42 25.41
C TYR A 362 -7.97 5.67 25.78
N TYR A 363 -8.79 6.20 24.86
CA TYR A 363 -9.77 7.23 25.19
C TYR A 363 -10.63 6.79 26.38
N GLY A 364 -11.18 5.57 26.32
CA GLY A 364 -12.02 5.03 27.38
C GLY A 364 -11.28 4.87 28.71
N ARG A 365 -10.04 4.39 28.67
CA ARG A 365 -9.18 4.25 29.84
C ARG A 365 -8.94 5.62 30.49
N ASP A 366 -8.56 6.60 29.68
CA ASP A 366 -8.16 7.93 30.13
C ASP A 366 -9.38 8.76 30.63
N HIS A 367 -10.60 8.43 30.19
CA HIS A 367 -11.85 9.07 30.63
C HIS A 367 -12.67 8.23 31.62
N GLY A 368 -12.21 7.05 32.02
CA GLY A 368 -12.95 6.16 32.93
C GLY A 368 -14.24 5.58 32.33
N THR A 369 -14.34 5.48 31.00
CA THR A 369 -15.52 4.97 30.27
C THR A 369 -15.29 3.61 29.60
N LEU A 370 -14.11 3.01 29.80
CA LEU A 370 -13.72 1.70 29.28
C LEU A 370 -14.35 0.55 30.06
N ARG A 371 -14.88 -0.44 29.34
CA ARG A 371 -15.39 -1.72 29.89
C ARG A 371 -14.79 -2.89 29.13
N THR A 372 -14.08 -3.76 29.83
CA THR A 372 -13.44 -4.97 29.26
C THR A 372 -14.13 -6.26 29.70
N ASP A 373 -14.92 -6.25 30.78
CA ASP A 373 -15.80 -7.37 31.14
C ASP A 373 -17.07 -7.34 30.30
N LEU A 374 -16.98 -7.87 29.07
CA LEU A 374 -18.07 -7.84 28.10
C LEU A 374 -19.31 -8.64 28.52
N ARG A 375 -19.19 -9.57 29.47
CA ARG A 375 -20.35 -10.31 30.01
C ARG A 375 -21.26 -9.40 30.82
N ASN A 376 -20.69 -8.38 31.47
CA ASN A 376 -21.39 -7.47 32.37
C ASN A 376 -21.35 -6.00 31.89
N ALA A 377 -20.93 -5.76 30.65
CA ALA A 377 -20.64 -4.41 30.15
C ALA A 377 -21.87 -3.50 29.98
N ALA A 378 -23.09 -4.07 29.93
CA ALA A 378 -24.35 -3.33 29.72
C ALA A 378 -24.23 -2.28 28.59
N PRO A 379 -24.06 -2.72 27.33
CA PRO A 379 -23.85 -1.82 26.19
C PRO A 379 -25.01 -0.84 26.01
N LYS A 380 -24.69 0.39 25.63
CA LYS A 380 -25.67 1.45 25.41
C LYS A 380 -25.56 1.99 23.99
N PRO A 381 -26.67 2.47 23.40
CA PRO A 381 -26.62 3.22 22.15
C PRO A 381 -25.58 4.34 22.21
N GLY A 382 -24.79 4.47 21.16
CA GLY A 382 -23.71 5.46 21.02
C GLY A 382 -22.37 5.05 21.62
N ASP A 383 -22.30 3.93 22.34
CA ASP A 383 -21.02 3.30 22.68
C ASP A 383 -20.31 2.82 21.40
N VAL A 384 -19.00 2.61 21.49
CA VAL A 384 -18.26 1.83 20.48
C VAL A 384 -17.85 0.48 21.05
N ILE A 385 -17.85 -0.55 20.20
CA ILE A 385 -17.33 -1.88 20.49
C ILE A 385 -16.06 -2.12 19.66
N LEU A 386 -15.02 -2.63 20.31
CA LEU A 386 -13.68 -2.83 19.72
C LEU A 386 -13.42 -4.32 19.50
N PHE A 387 -12.99 -4.67 18.29
CA PHE A 387 -12.74 -6.04 17.86
C PHE A 387 -11.26 -6.34 17.68
N GLY A 388 -10.90 -7.59 17.97
CA GLY A 388 -9.55 -8.11 17.93
C GLY A 388 -9.12 -8.70 19.27
N THR A 389 -7.82 -8.70 19.52
CA THR A 389 -7.20 -9.28 20.72
C THR A 389 -6.65 -8.23 21.69
N GLY A 390 -6.61 -6.96 21.30
CA GLY A 390 -6.13 -5.88 22.17
C GLY A 390 -5.84 -4.58 21.43
N PRO A 391 -5.59 -3.49 22.17
CA PRO A 391 -5.59 -2.13 21.62
C PRO A 391 -4.26 -1.69 21.00
N SER A 392 -3.19 -2.49 21.10
CA SER A 392 -1.83 -1.98 20.92
C SER A 392 -1.41 -1.73 19.47
N SER A 393 -1.96 -2.47 18.51
CA SER A 393 -1.57 -2.35 17.10
C SER A 393 -2.71 -2.62 16.11
N THR A 394 -2.49 -2.32 14.82
CA THR A 394 -3.48 -2.55 13.75
C THR A 394 -3.79 -4.03 13.53
N SER A 395 -2.85 -4.92 13.88
CA SER A 395 -3.06 -6.37 13.86
C SER A 395 -3.86 -6.92 15.04
N THR A 396 -3.84 -6.24 16.20
CA THR A 396 -4.55 -6.68 17.41
C THR A 396 -5.87 -5.92 17.62
N SER A 397 -5.97 -4.68 17.16
CA SER A 397 -7.19 -3.88 17.16
C SER A 397 -7.66 -3.73 15.73
N VAL A 398 -8.50 -4.67 15.31
CA VAL A 398 -8.77 -4.91 13.89
C VAL A 398 -9.97 -4.12 13.38
N HIS A 399 -10.91 -3.76 14.26
CA HIS A 399 -12.14 -3.07 13.84
C HIS A 399 -12.85 -2.39 15.02
N VAL A 400 -13.73 -1.45 14.69
CA VAL A 400 -14.60 -0.76 15.65
C VAL A 400 -15.99 -0.56 15.05
N GLY A 401 -17.03 -0.74 15.85
CA GLY A 401 -18.41 -0.50 15.48
C GLY A 401 -19.13 0.42 16.47
N VAL A 402 -20.06 1.25 15.99
CA VAL A 402 -20.93 2.08 16.85
C VAL A 402 -22.13 1.23 17.26
N ILE A 403 -22.34 1.02 18.56
CA ILE A 403 -23.48 0.25 19.08
C ILE A 403 -24.76 1.06 18.86
N GLU A 404 -25.69 0.54 18.05
CA GLU A 404 -27.02 1.11 17.83
C GLU A 404 -27.99 0.68 18.94
N ARG A 405 -27.95 -0.59 19.34
CA ARG A 405 -28.81 -1.15 20.39
C ARG A 405 -28.23 -2.43 21.01
N ASP A 406 -28.58 -2.65 22.26
CA ASP A 406 -28.51 -3.97 22.92
C ASP A 406 -29.76 -4.77 22.56
N ASN A 407 -29.59 -6.01 22.11
CA ASN A 407 -30.72 -6.87 21.74
C ASN A 407 -31.24 -7.69 22.93
N GLY A 408 -30.56 -7.68 24.08
CA GLY A 408 -31.00 -8.37 25.31
C GLY A 408 -30.77 -9.89 25.30
N ASP A 409 -30.15 -10.43 24.26
CA ASP A 409 -29.84 -11.86 24.09
C ASP A 409 -28.32 -12.15 24.09
N GLY A 410 -27.53 -11.19 24.58
CA GLY A 410 -26.06 -11.23 24.53
C GLY A 410 -25.48 -10.79 23.17
N THR A 411 -26.32 -10.26 22.27
CA THR A 411 -25.90 -9.60 21.04
C THR A 411 -26.21 -8.11 21.05
N VAL A 412 -25.46 -7.36 20.25
CA VAL A 412 -25.71 -5.96 19.95
C VAL A 412 -25.89 -5.79 18.46
N THR A 413 -26.71 -4.83 18.06
CA THR A 413 -26.70 -4.31 16.68
C THR A 413 -25.80 -3.11 16.64
N THR A 414 -24.84 -3.13 15.73
CA THR A 414 -23.87 -2.07 15.45
C THR A 414 -24.13 -1.44 14.10
N ILE A 415 -23.67 -0.20 13.92
CA ILE A 415 -23.47 0.44 12.62
C ILE A 415 -21.95 0.56 12.45
N GLU A 416 -21.43 -0.07 11.40
CA GLU A 416 -20.00 -0.27 11.20
C GLU A 416 -19.60 0.30 9.84
N GLY A 417 -18.59 1.18 9.84
CA GLY A 417 -17.95 1.64 8.62
C GLY A 417 -16.86 0.67 8.19
N ASN A 418 -16.56 0.63 6.90
CA ASN A 418 -15.65 -0.33 6.28
C ASN A 418 -15.99 -1.78 6.62
N HIS A 419 -17.30 -2.09 6.70
CA HIS A 419 -17.78 -3.45 6.77
C HIS A 419 -18.25 -3.84 5.37
N ASN A 420 -17.58 -4.79 4.72
CA ASN A 420 -17.79 -5.09 3.30
C ASN A 420 -17.72 -3.82 2.42
N ASP A 421 -16.71 -2.99 2.69
CA ASP A 421 -16.41 -1.77 1.94
C ASP A 421 -17.56 -0.72 1.97
N ARG A 422 -18.42 -0.79 3.00
CA ARG A 422 -19.56 0.14 3.19
C ARG A 422 -19.92 0.37 4.66
N VAL A 423 -20.84 1.29 4.91
CA VAL A 423 -21.50 1.47 6.21
C VAL A 423 -22.70 0.54 6.29
N GLU A 424 -22.65 -0.43 7.21
CA GLU A 424 -23.67 -1.48 7.32
C GLU A 424 -24.13 -1.70 8.77
N ARG A 425 -25.37 -2.18 8.93
CA ARG A 425 -25.83 -2.71 10.22
C ARG A 425 -25.36 -4.15 10.39
N VAL A 426 -24.65 -4.41 11.47
CA VAL A 426 -24.13 -5.75 11.78
C VAL A 426 -24.66 -6.22 13.12
N THR A 427 -24.96 -7.52 13.24
CA THR A 427 -25.29 -8.13 14.53
C THR A 427 -24.05 -8.80 15.08
N ARG A 428 -23.63 -8.41 16.28
CA ARG A 428 -22.38 -8.84 16.92
C ARG A 428 -22.69 -9.49 18.25
N ARG A 429 -22.09 -10.67 18.51
CA ARG A 429 -22.11 -11.28 19.84
C ARG A 429 -21.11 -10.57 20.74
N LEU A 430 -21.50 -10.27 21.97
CA LEU A 430 -20.60 -9.68 22.98
C LEU A 430 -19.51 -10.66 23.40
N VAL A 431 -19.82 -11.96 23.46
CA VAL A 431 -18.88 -13.01 23.90
C VAL A 431 -19.00 -14.24 22.98
N GLY A 432 -17.85 -14.84 22.64
CA GLY A 432 -17.79 -16.10 21.87
C GLY A 432 -18.10 -15.99 20.38
N GLY A 433 -18.26 -14.77 19.85
CA GLY A 433 -18.34 -14.48 18.41
C GLY A 433 -16.99 -14.04 17.83
N TRP A 434 -17.01 -13.14 16.85
CA TRP A 434 -15.80 -12.40 16.48
C TRP A 434 -15.29 -11.67 17.72
N PRO A 435 -14.04 -11.90 18.16
CA PRO A 435 -13.60 -11.48 19.48
C PRO A 435 -13.68 -9.96 19.59
N ALA A 436 -14.60 -9.48 20.41
CA ALA A 436 -14.58 -8.14 20.95
C ALA A 436 -13.74 -8.16 22.24
N TYR A 437 -12.98 -7.10 22.49
CA TYR A 437 -12.13 -7.00 23.67
C TYR A 437 -12.50 -5.83 24.60
N ALA A 438 -13.28 -4.87 24.11
CA ALA A 438 -13.70 -3.72 24.90
C ALA A 438 -14.95 -3.04 24.33
N ILE A 439 -15.68 -2.37 25.22
CA ILE A 439 -16.71 -1.38 24.90
C ILE A 439 -16.33 -0.06 25.57
N VAL A 440 -16.50 1.04 24.84
CA VAL A 440 -16.13 2.37 25.31
C VAL A 440 -17.32 3.31 25.16
N SER A 441 -17.68 4.01 26.24
CA SER A 441 -18.66 5.09 26.16
C SER A 441 -18.01 6.43 25.78
N PRO A 442 -18.72 7.28 25.03
CA PRO A 442 -18.32 8.68 24.86
C PRO A 442 -18.36 9.41 26.21
N SER A 443 -17.40 10.29 26.47
CA SER A 443 -17.44 11.17 27.65
C SER A 443 -18.51 12.25 27.46
N GLY A 444 -19.38 12.45 28.45
CA GLY A 444 -20.39 13.53 28.44
C GLY A 444 -21.81 13.12 27.99
N GLY A 445 -22.14 11.82 27.98
CA GLY A 445 -23.49 11.32 27.70
C GLY A 445 -23.91 10.14 28.56
#